data_AF-A0A6N6NJZ1-F1
#
_entry.id   AF-A0A6N6NJZ1-F1
#
_cell.length_a   1.000
_cell.length_b   1.000
_cell.length_c   1.000
_cell.angle_alpha   90.00
_cell.angle_beta   90.00
_cell.angle_gamma   90.00
#
_symmetry.space_group_name_H-M   'P 1'
#
loop_
_entity.id
_entity.type
_entity.pdbx_description
1 polymer ?
#
loop_
_entity_poly.entity_id
_entity_poly.type
_entity_poly.pdbx_seq_one_letter_code
_entity_poly.pdbx_strand_id
1 'polypeptide(L)'
;MHLATYSNRDAGRMLAHYERSIGERDHIDRDLPVYNLAPEHDGGSLGRYRELCEGLEIGAKTKPLADLVVTMPKGFEGGVGEFFRAAYGFLRDRVGDGRIVSAYVHLDEPGAQPHMHFAFVPIVESAVMTNDKAHPLRWTARDEEKNPDHRAGTVKRDSKGTVRYRRVPLVGDDGKPVMRRTATASKLFTKADMAALHPEMEKHLCAALGVERVGVLLDED
;
A
#
# COMPACT_ATOMS: atom_id res chain seq x y z
N MET A 1 2.18 12.79 4.57
CA MET A 1 2.13 11.59 3.72
C MET A 1 1.63 10.46 4.57
N HIS A 2 0.57 9.81 4.12
CA HIS A 2 -0.11 8.76 4.85
C HIS A 2 -0.54 7.64 3.90
N LEU A 3 -0.47 6.39 4.37
CA LEU A 3 -0.95 5.22 3.63
C LEU A 3 -2.31 4.77 4.18
N ALA A 4 -3.36 4.98 3.41
CA ALA A 4 -4.69 4.44 3.71
C ALA A 4 -4.96 3.16 2.92
N THR A 5 -5.77 2.27 3.48
CA THR A 5 -6.22 1.06 2.78
C THR A 5 -7.73 0.85 2.97
N TYR A 6 -8.39 0.46 1.88
CA TYR A 6 -9.84 0.41 1.79
C TYR A 6 -10.32 -0.97 1.37
N SER A 7 -11.51 -1.35 1.86
CA SER A 7 -12.15 -2.59 1.47
C SER A 7 -12.58 -2.55 0.00
N ASN A 8 -12.83 -3.72 -0.59
CA ASN A 8 -13.36 -3.79 -1.97
C ASN A 8 -14.71 -3.07 -2.11
N ARG A 9 -15.49 -2.99 -1.03
CA ARG A 9 -16.79 -2.28 -1.01
C ARG A 9 -16.60 -0.77 -1.07
N ASP A 10 -15.58 -0.26 -0.39
CA ASP A 10 -15.31 1.19 -0.29
C ASP A 10 -14.54 1.71 -1.50
N ALA A 11 -13.81 0.85 -2.21
CA ALA A 11 -12.94 1.23 -3.32
C ALA A 11 -13.63 2.10 -4.37
N GLY A 12 -14.82 1.69 -4.84
CA GLY A 12 -15.56 2.47 -5.85
C GLY A 12 -15.91 3.89 -5.39
N ARG A 13 -16.28 4.06 -4.11
CA ARG A 13 -16.58 5.38 -3.54
C ARG A 13 -15.33 6.25 -3.44
N MET A 14 -14.20 5.66 -3.04
CA MET A 14 -12.93 6.38 -2.92
C MET A 14 -12.43 6.83 -4.29
N LEU A 15 -12.41 5.93 -5.27
CA LEU A 15 -11.99 6.26 -6.63
C LEU A 15 -12.88 7.36 -7.23
N ALA A 16 -14.20 7.24 -7.10
CA ALA A 16 -15.12 8.28 -7.58
C ALA A 16 -14.89 9.65 -6.89
N HIS A 17 -14.44 9.65 -5.63
CA HIS A 17 -14.05 10.88 -4.93
C HIS A 17 -12.78 11.49 -5.53
N TYR A 18 -11.76 10.68 -5.82
CA TYR A 18 -10.51 11.14 -6.43
C TYR A 18 -10.74 11.72 -7.83
N GLU A 19 -11.59 11.07 -8.65
CA GLU A 19 -11.88 11.55 -10.01
C GLU A 19 -12.92 12.68 -10.06
N ARG A 20 -13.47 13.08 -8.91
CA ARG A 20 -14.63 13.99 -8.81
C ARG A 20 -15.84 13.54 -9.63
N SER A 21 -16.02 12.21 -9.76
CA SER A 21 -17.19 11.61 -10.40
C SER A 21 -18.37 11.39 -9.43
N ILE A 22 -18.25 11.92 -8.21
CA ILE A 22 -19.32 11.98 -7.19
C ILE A 22 -20.09 13.30 -7.31
N GLY A 23 -21.33 13.32 -6.81
CA GLY A 23 -22.17 14.53 -6.80
C GLY A 23 -21.58 15.69 -5.99
N GLU A 24 -22.22 16.86 -6.10
CA GLU A 24 -21.78 18.12 -5.50
C GLU A 24 -21.56 18.04 -3.99
N ARG A 25 -20.55 18.77 -3.50
CA ARG A 25 -20.22 18.90 -2.07
C ARG A 25 -19.86 20.33 -1.76
N ASP A 26 -20.32 20.82 -0.61
CA ASP A 26 -20.19 22.22 -0.19
C ASP A 26 -18.74 22.70 0.03
N HIS A 27 -17.78 21.79 0.16
CA HIS A 27 -16.36 22.11 0.41
C HIS A 27 -15.48 22.02 -0.84
N ILE A 28 -16.06 21.80 -2.02
CA ILE A 28 -15.33 21.69 -3.29
C ILE A 28 -15.55 22.94 -4.13
N ASP A 29 -14.47 23.62 -4.48
CA ASP A 29 -14.47 24.73 -5.44
C ASP A 29 -14.17 24.20 -6.84
N ARG A 30 -15.24 24.01 -7.64
CA ARG A 30 -15.15 23.37 -8.96
C ARG A 30 -14.43 24.20 -10.03
N ASP A 31 -14.11 25.46 -9.74
CA ASP A 31 -13.34 26.31 -10.64
C ASP A 31 -11.82 26.06 -10.49
N LEU A 32 -11.41 25.36 -9.43
CA LEU A 32 -10.02 25.01 -9.17
C LEU A 32 -9.62 23.68 -9.85
N PRO A 33 -8.35 23.53 -10.25
CA PRO A 33 -7.94 22.37 -11.04
C PRO A 33 -7.93 21.05 -10.26
N VAL A 34 -8.37 20.00 -10.94
CA VAL A 34 -8.16 18.59 -10.57
C VAL A 34 -7.62 17.85 -11.78
N TYR A 35 -6.56 17.08 -11.60
CA TYR A 35 -5.92 16.35 -12.72
C TYR A 35 -5.27 15.05 -12.26
N ASN A 36 -5.25 14.06 -13.16
CA ASN A 36 -4.59 12.78 -12.94
C ASN A 36 -3.18 12.78 -13.55
N LEU A 37 -2.18 12.33 -12.79
CA LEU A 37 -0.81 12.15 -13.29
C LEU A 37 -0.54 10.72 -13.80
N ALA A 38 -1.38 9.76 -13.45
CA ALA A 38 -1.30 8.40 -13.97
C ALA A 38 -1.90 8.32 -15.39
N PRO A 39 -1.51 7.31 -16.20
CA PRO A 39 -2.14 7.06 -17.49
C PRO A 39 -3.66 6.93 -17.37
N GLU A 40 -4.37 7.39 -18.40
CA GLU A 40 -5.79 7.11 -18.53
C GLU A 40 -6.01 5.65 -18.93
N HIS A 41 -7.11 5.09 -18.44
CA HIS A 41 -7.50 3.72 -18.69
C HIS A 41 -8.97 3.67 -19.11
N ASP A 42 -9.31 2.73 -19.98
CA ASP A 42 -10.70 2.49 -20.37
C ASP A 42 -11.55 2.18 -19.13
N GLY A 43 -12.67 2.91 -19.00
CA GLY A 43 -13.53 2.80 -17.81
C GLY A 43 -13.03 3.55 -16.57
N GLY A 44 -12.02 4.42 -16.70
CA GLY A 44 -11.49 5.27 -15.63
C GLY A 44 -10.83 4.49 -14.50
N SER A 45 -10.64 5.12 -13.34
CA SER A 45 -10.01 4.49 -12.16
C SER A 45 -10.75 3.22 -11.74
N LEU A 46 -12.09 3.22 -11.80
CA LEU A 46 -12.86 2.04 -11.41
C LEU A 46 -12.67 0.88 -12.38
N GLY A 47 -12.60 1.13 -13.69
CA GLY A 47 -12.25 0.14 -14.71
C GLY A 47 -10.88 -0.46 -14.45
N ARG A 48 -9.86 0.41 -14.31
CA ARG A 48 -8.48 0.00 -14.02
C ARG A 48 -8.37 -0.81 -12.73
N TYR A 49 -9.04 -0.37 -11.66
CA TYR A 49 -9.05 -1.08 -10.39
C TYR A 49 -9.64 -2.49 -10.50
N ARG A 50 -10.73 -2.65 -11.26
CA ARG A 50 -11.35 -3.97 -11.51
C ARG A 50 -10.39 -4.88 -12.26
N GLU A 51 -9.79 -4.39 -13.34
CA GLU A 51 -8.78 -5.11 -14.14
C GLU A 51 -7.64 -5.62 -13.24
N LEU A 52 -7.06 -4.75 -12.42
CA LEU A 52 -5.96 -5.11 -11.51
C LEU A 52 -6.37 -6.14 -10.45
N CYS A 53 -7.64 -6.19 -10.07
CA CYS A 53 -8.16 -7.16 -9.12
C CYS A 53 -8.47 -8.53 -9.73
N GLU A 54 -8.43 -8.67 -11.06
CA GLU A 54 -8.70 -9.94 -11.73
C GLU A 54 -7.67 -11.02 -11.33
N GLY A 55 -8.20 -12.18 -10.93
CA GLY A 55 -7.39 -13.32 -10.48
C GLY A 55 -6.71 -13.14 -9.12
N LEU A 56 -7.05 -12.10 -8.35
CA LEU A 56 -6.55 -11.93 -6.98
C LEU A 56 -7.45 -12.64 -5.96
N GLU A 57 -6.83 -13.25 -4.95
CA GLU A 57 -7.53 -13.74 -3.76
C GLU A 57 -7.96 -12.55 -2.87
N ILE A 58 -9.20 -12.07 -3.06
CA ILE A 58 -9.80 -10.99 -2.28
C ILE A 58 -10.91 -11.58 -1.40
N GLY A 59 -10.65 -11.65 -0.10
CA GLY A 59 -11.64 -12.04 0.90
C GLY A 59 -12.34 -10.84 1.55
N ALA A 60 -13.35 -11.10 2.39
CA ALA A 60 -14.13 -10.05 3.06
C ALA A 60 -13.31 -9.07 3.93
N LYS A 61 -12.14 -9.50 4.43
CA LYS A 61 -11.22 -8.67 5.23
C LYS A 61 -10.07 -8.07 4.42
N THR A 62 -9.94 -8.45 3.15
CA THR A 62 -8.89 -7.90 2.28
C THR A 62 -9.20 -6.43 2.02
N LYS A 63 -8.16 -5.59 2.10
CA LYS A 63 -8.21 -4.18 1.74
C LYS A 63 -7.40 -3.97 0.45
N PRO A 64 -7.99 -4.25 -0.72
CA PRO A 64 -7.27 -4.31 -1.99
C PRO A 64 -6.94 -2.94 -2.59
N LEU A 65 -7.61 -1.86 -2.19
CA LEU A 65 -7.25 -0.52 -2.62
C LEU A 65 -6.34 0.10 -1.55
N ALA A 66 -5.17 0.58 -1.97
CA ALA A 66 -4.27 1.37 -1.17
C ALA A 66 -4.16 2.78 -1.77
N ASP A 67 -3.96 3.77 -0.91
CA ASP A 67 -3.83 5.18 -1.29
C ASP A 67 -2.70 5.81 -0.49
N LEU A 68 -1.72 6.37 -1.19
CA LEU A 68 -0.68 7.21 -0.60
C LEU A 68 -1.05 8.66 -0.84
N VAL A 69 -1.50 9.33 0.22
CA VAL A 69 -1.82 10.76 0.17
C VAL A 69 -0.53 11.55 0.35
N VAL A 70 -0.17 12.33 -0.66
CA VAL A 70 1.00 13.23 -0.63
C VAL A 70 0.50 14.67 -0.62
N THR A 71 0.80 15.40 0.45
CA THR A 71 0.38 16.80 0.61
C THR A 71 1.58 17.72 0.37
N MET A 72 1.39 18.75 -0.45
CA MET A 72 2.42 19.77 -0.64
C MET A 72 2.62 20.56 0.65
N PRO A 73 3.86 20.74 1.15
CA PRO A 73 4.11 21.43 2.40
C PRO A 73 3.71 22.90 2.38
N LYS A 74 3.20 23.40 3.51
CA LYS A 74 2.88 24.82 3.68
C LYS A 74 4.14 25.67 3.53
N GLY A 75 4.08 26.66 2.66
CA GLY A 75 5.21 27.58 2.42
C GLY A 75 6.26 27.03 1.48
N PHE A 76 6.04 25.88 0.82
CA PHE A 76 6.86 25.49 -0.31
C PHE A 76 6.64 26.48 -1.47
N GLU A 77 7.70 27.17 -1.91
CA GLU A 77 7.65 28.21 -2.94
C GLU A 77 7.81 27.67 -4.37
N GLY A 78 8.07 26.37 -4.53
CA GLY A 78 8.18 25.74 -5.84
C GLY A 78 6.82 25.54 -6.52
N GLY A 79 6.86 25.21 -7.81
CA GLY A 79 5.64 25.01 -8.58
C GLY A 79 4.90 23.72 -8.18
N VAL A 80 3.58 23.87 -8.00
CA VAL A 80 2.68 22.79 -7.58
C VAL A 80 2.76 21.59 -8.52
N GLY A 81 2.79 21.84 -9.83
CA GLY A 81 2.87 20.80 -10.84
C GLY A 81 4.20 20.05 -10.83
N GLU A 82 5.32 20.75 -10.67
CA GLU A 82 6.65 20.15 -10.56
C GLU A 82 6.75 19.25 -9.32
N PHE A 83 6.25 19.73 -8.17
CA PHE A 83 6.22 18.96 -6.93
C PHE A 83 5.47 17.63 -7.12
N PHE A 84 4.23 17.67 -7.62
CA PHE A 84 3.43 16.45 -7.77
C PHE A 84 3.94 15.53 -8.88
N ARG A 85 4.51 16.05 -9.97
CA ARG A 85 5.17 15.21 -10.98
C ARG A 85 6.38 14.46 -10.41
N ALA A 86 7.19 15.13 -9.60
CA ALA A 86 8.33 14.49 -8.93
C ALA A 86 7.85 13.44 -7.90
N ALA A 87 6.85 13.76 -7.09
CA ALA A 87 6.26 12.83 -6.13
C ALA A 87 5.65 11.60 -6.82
N TYR A 88 4.92 11.82 -7.92
CA TYR A 88 4.35 10.74 -8.73
C TYR A 88 5.45 9.83 -9.30
N GLY A 89 6.52 10.39 -9.87
CA GLY A 89 7.65 9.61 -10.39
C GLY A 89 8.27 8.71 -9.34
N PHE A 90 8.55 9.25 -8.15
CA PHE A 90 9.06 8.49 -7.01
C PHE A 90 8.12 7.33 -6.61
N LEU A 91 6.83 7.61 -6.41
CA LEU A 91 5.86 6.60 -5.99
C LEU A 91 5.61 5.55 -7.06
N ARG A 92 5.55 5.96 -8.33
CA ARG A 92 5.44 5.07 -9.49
C ARG A 92 6.57 4.06 -9.52
N ASP A 93 7.81 4.51 -9.38
CA ASP A 93 8.99 3.63 -9.39
C ASP A 93 8.99 2.69 -8.17
N ARG A 94 8.47 3.17 -7.04
CA ARG A 94 8.42 2.41 -5.78
C ARG A 94 7.32 1.34 -5.74
N VAL A 95 6.17 1.63 -6.33
CA VAL A 95 4.99 0.74 -6.36
C VAL A 95 5.00 -0.17 -7.60
N GLY A 96 5.49 0.36 -8.72
CA GLY A 96 5.50 -0.26 -10.04
C GLY A 96 4.20 -0.03 -10.82
N ASP A 97 4.34 0.31 -12.10
CA ASP A 97 3.23 0.69 -13.00
C ASP A 97 2.08 -0.32 -13.05
N GLY A 98 2.40 -1.61 -13.00
CA GLY A 98 1.41 -2.70 -13.03
C GLY A 98 0.49 -2.79 -11.81
N ARG A 99 0.57 -1.83 -10.87
CA ARG A 99 -0.28 -1.75 -9.68
C ARG A 99 -1.06 -0.45 -9.59
N ILE A 100 -0.70 0.56 -10.38
CA ILE A 100 -1.25 1.91 -10.25
C ILE A 100 -2.66 1.95 -10.83
N VAL A 101 -3.58 2.56 -10.07
CA VAL A 101 -4.95 2.84 -10.49
C VAL A 101 -5.05 4.27 -11.00
N SER A 102 -4.65 5.23 -10.17
CA SER A 102 -4.65 6.66 -10.51
C SER A 102 -3.79 7.49 -9.56
N ALA A 103 -3.52 8.74 -9.93
CA ALA A 103 -2.74 9.70 -9.16
C ALA A 103 -3.36 11.10 -9.29
N TYR A 104 -4.54 11.31 -8.68
CA TYR A 104 -5.29 12.57 -8.78
C TYR A 104 -4.72 13.62 -7.84
N VAL A 105 -4.43 14.80 -8.38
CA VAL A 105 -4.05 16.01 -7.65
C VAL A 105 -5.29 16.86 -7.46
N HIS A 106 -5.60 17.19 -6.21
CA HIS A 106 -6.70 18.06 -5.81
C HIS A 106 -6.15 19.44 -5.41
N LEU A 107 -6.60 20.48 -6.12
CA LEU A 107 -6.40 21.89 -5.75
C LEU A 107 -7.71 22.56 -5.36
N ASP A 108 -8.81 21.81 -5.40
CA ASP A 108 -10.20 22.26 -5.35
C ASP A 108 -10.85 22.13 -3.97
N GLU A 109 -10.05 21.92 -2.92
CA GLU A 109 -10.49 21.84 -1.53
C GLU A 109 -9.93 23.04 -0.76
N PRO A 110 -10.64 24.20 -0.70
CA PRO A 110 -10.07 25.45 -0.18
C PRO A 110 -9.61 25.39 1.29
N GLY A 111 -10.17 24.48 2.07
CA GLY A 111 -9.78 24.23 3.45
C GLY A 111 -8.57 23.29 3.61
N ALA A 112 -8.07 22.72 2.52
CA ALA A 112 -6.97 21.77 2.49
C ALA A 112 -5.77 22.33 1.71
N GLN A 113 -4.59 21.82 2.02
CA GLN A 113 -3.42 22.05 1.17
C GLN A 113 -3.56 21.22 -0.12
N PRO A 114 -2.98 21.67 -1.24
CA PRO A 114 -2.81 20.85 -2.43
C PRO A 114 -2.29 19.46 -2.07
N HIS A 115 -2.94 18.41 -2.58
CA HIS A 115 -2.56 17.04 -2.28
C HIS A 115 -2.84 16.10 -3.45
N MET A 116 -2.14 14.97 -3.47
CA MET A 116 -2.30 13.91 -4.45
C MET A 116 -2.76 12.63 -3.76
N HIS A 117 -3.82 12.01 -4.28
CA HIS A 117 -4.21 10.63 -3.98
C HIS A 117 -3.53 9.69 -4.97
N PHE A 118 -2.47 9.02 -4.53
CA PHE A 118 -1.80 7.98 -5.31
C PHE A 118 -2.44 6.62 -5.00
N ALA A 119 -3.44 6.25 -5.81
CA ALA A 119 -4.23 5.05 -5.64
C ALA A 119 -3.63 3.85 -6.40
N PHE A 120 -3.50 2.71 -5.73
CA PHE A 120 -2.93 1.49 -6.31
C PHE A 120 -3.48 0.21 -5.67
N VAL A 121 -3.34 -0.93 -6.37
CA VAL A 121 -3.63 -2.27 -5.85
C VAL A 121 -2.31 -2.91 -5.42
N PRO A 122 -2.08 -3.24 -4.13
CA PRO A 122 -0.82 -3.80 -3.66
C PRO A 122 -0.72 -5.30 -3.98
N ILE A 123 -0.59 -5.61 -5.28
CA ILE A 123 -0.53 -6.97 -5.81
C ILE A 123 0.78 -7.62 -5.38
N VAL A 124 0.67 -8.74 -4.66
CA VAL A 124 1.79 -9.56 -4.23
C VAL A 124 1.56 -11.00 -4.63
N GLU A 125 2.53 -11.56 -5.36
CA GLU A 125 2.60 -12.97 -5.67
C GLU A 125 3.47 -13.68 -4.62
N SER A 126 2.97 -14.79 -4.09
CA SER A 126 3.66 -15.55 -3.04
C SER A 126 3.29 -17.02 -3.12
N ALA A 127 4.20 -17.89 -2.69
CA ALA A 127 3.88 -19.31 -2.58
C ALA A 127 2.77 -19.52 -1.53
N VAL A 128 1.84 -20.41 -1.84
CA VAL A 128 0.95 -21.00 -0.84
C VAL A 128 1.83 -21.81 0.11
N MET A 129 1.69 -21.57 1.41
CA MET A 129 2.50 -22.25 2.41
C MET A 129 1.68 -23.34 3.10
N THR A 130 2.30 -24.49 3.34
CA THR A 130 1.74 -25.63 4.10
C THR A 130 2.62 -25.97 5.31
N ASN A 131 2.12 -26.85 6.18
CA ASN A 131 2.84 -27.32 7.36
C ASN A 131 3.68 -28.55 7.01
N ASP A 132 4.98 -28.47 7.25
CA ASP A 132 5.89 -29.61 7.18
C ASP A 132 5.72 -30.46 8.44
N LYS A 133 4.85 -31.47 8.34
CA LYS A 133 4.52 -32.35 9.48
C LYS A 133 5.71 -33.17 9.98
N ALA A 134 6.76 -33.33 9.19
CA ALA A 134 7.99 -34.01 9.62
C ALA A 134 8.86 -33.12 10.53
N HIS A 135 8.67 -31.81 10.51
CA HIS A 135 9.49 -30.84 11.25
C HIS A 135 8.64 -29.97 12.20
N PRO A 136 8.22 -30.50 13.37
CA PRO A 136 7.57 -29.70 14.40
C PRO A 136 8.52 -28.63 14.93
N LEU A 137 7.98 -27.43 15.18
CA LEU A 137 8.72 -26.37 15.86
C LEU A 137 8.93 -26.75 17.33
N ARG A 138 10.05 -26.32 17.88
CA ARG A 138 10.39 -26.48 19.29
C ARG A 138 10.56 -25.11 19.94
N TRP A 139 10.26 -25.02 21.22
CA TRP A 139 10.56 -23.82 22.00
C TRP A 139 12.06 -23.61 22.10
N THR A 140 12.49 -22.36 22.02
CA THR A 140 13.89 -21.95 22.20
C THR A 140 14.16 -21.59 23.66
N ALA A 141 15.44 -21.54 24.07
CA ALA A 141 15.80 -21.03 25.40
C ALA A 141 15.24 -19.61 25.65
N ARG A 142 15.24 -18.76 24.62
CA ARG A 142 14.66 -17.42 24.68
C ARG A 142 13.13 -17.42 24.87
N ASP A 143 12.44 -18.43 24.36
CA ASP A 143 11.00 -18.57 24.60
C ASP A 143 10.72 -18.96 26.06
N GLU A 144 11.54 -19.85 26.63
CA GLU A 144 11.47 -20.29 28.02
C GLU A 144 11.76 -19.15 29.00
N GLU A 145 12.77 -18.32 28.71
CA GLU A 145 13.05 -17.10 29.49
C GLU A 145 11.85 -16.16 29.58
N LYS A 146 11.04 -16.07 28.51
CA LYS A 146 9.84 -15.22 28.46
C LYS A 146 8.62 -15.87 29.12
N ASN A 147 8.55 -17.19 29.06
CA ASN A 147 7.49 -17.97 29.69
C ASN A 147 8.06 -19.34 30.10
N PRO A 148 8.23 -19.61 31.41
CA PRO A 148 8.75 -20.89 31.90
C PRO A 148 7.94 -22.12 31.45
N ASP A 149 6.68 -21.96 31.04
CA ASP A 149 5.88 -23.05 30.47
C ASP A 149 6.35 -23.45 29.05
N HIS A 150 7.05 -22.57 28.34
CA HIS A 150 7.62 -22.81 27.02
C HIS A 150 8.99 -23.50 27.10
N ARG A 151 9.06 -24.65 27.78
CA ARG A 151 10.31 -25.38 28.03
C ARG A 151 11.13 -25.62 26.76
N ALA A 152 12.39 -25.18 26.73
CA ALA A 152 13.23 -25.27 25.56
C ALA A 152 13.40 -26.71 25.07
N GLY A 153 13.43 -26.89 23.75
CA GLY A 153 13.51 -28.19 23.10
C GLY A 153 12.18 -28.98 23.08
N THR A 154 11.16 -28.60 23.85
CA THR A 154 9.85 -29.24 23.77
C THR A 154 9.05 -28.74 22.57
N VAL A 155 8.10 -29.56 22.09
CA VAL A 155 7.31 -29.24 20.90
C VAL A 155 6.40 -28.05 21.16
N LYS A 156 6.49 -27.06 20.28
CA LYS A 156 5.67 -25.85 20.33
C LYS A 156 4.23 -26.17 19.99
N ARG A 157 3.32 -25.79 20.88
CA ARG A 157 1.87 -25.91 20.72
C ARG A 157 1.22 -24.55 20.88
N ASP A 158 0.09 -24.33 20.23
CA ASP A 158 -0.73 -23.15 20.51
C ASP A 158 -1.63 -23.34 21.73
N SER A 159 -2.39 -22.30 22.07
CA SER A 159 -3.30 -22.28 23.21
C SER A 159 -4.40 -23.35 23.15
N LYS A 160 -4.63 -23.98 21.99
CA LYS A 160 -5.57 -25.10 21.82
C LYS A 160 -4.88 -26.46 21.86
N GLY A 161 -3.57 -26.51 22.14
CA GLY A 161 -2.77 -27.74 22.15
C GLY A 161 -2.30 -28.22 20.77
N THR A 162 -2.57 -27.46 19.70
CA THR A 162 -2.21 -27.85 18.33
C THR A 162 -0.72 -27.67 18.10
N VAL A 163 -0.05 -28.70 17.58
CA VAL A 163 1.38 -28.64 17.24
C VAL A 163 1.62 -27.61 16.14
N ARG A 164 2.66 -26.79 16.33
CA ARG A 164 3.17 -25.87 15.31
C ARG A 164 4.32 -26.51 14.56
N TYR A 165 4.29 -26.36 13.24
CA TYR A 165 5.26 -26.96 12.33
C TYR A 165 6.01 -25.89 11.55
N ARG A 166 7.18 -26.26 11.03
CA ARG A 166 7.85 -25.46 10.01
C ARG A 166 6.89 -25.26 8.83
N ARG A 167 6.89 -24.05 8.26
CA ARG A 167 6.11 -23.73 7.07
C ARG A 167 7.00 -23.92 5.84
N VAL A 168 6.50 -24.64 4.85
CA VAL A 168 7.18 -24.85 3.56
C VAL A 168 6.22 -24.51 2.42
N PRO A 169 6.70 -24.16 1.23
CA PRO A 169 5.84 -23.99 0.07
C PRO A 169 5.04 -25.27 -0.21
N LEU A 170 3.76 -25.12 -0.51
CA LEU A 170 2.95 -26.19 -1.07
C LEU A 170 3.46 -26.44 -2.49
N VAL A 171 3.82 -27.69 -2.78
CA VAL A 171 4.31 -28.10 -4.10
C VAL A 171 3.15 -28.76 -4.85
N GLY A 172 2.92 -28.33 -6.09
CA GLY A 172 1.92 -28.92 -6.97
C GLY A 172 2.41 -30.21 -7.63
N ASP A 173 1.54 -30.85 -8.41
CA ASP A 173 1.86 -32.11 -9.10
C ASP A 173 3.00 -31.95 -10.13
N ASP A 174 3.26 -30.73 -10.57
CA ASP A 174 4.36 -30.36 -11.48
C ASP A 174 5.71 -30.16 -10.77
N GLY A 175 5.77 -30.38 -9.46
CA GLY A 175 6.96 -30.20 -8.65
C GLY A 175 7.30 -28.73 -8.36
N LYS A 176 6.45 -27.77 -8.73
CA LYS A 176 6.67 -26.35 -8.48
C LYS A 176 5.83 -25.84 -7.30
N PRO A 177 6.27 -24.76 -6.63
CA PRO A 177 5.44 -24.09 -5.64
C PRO A 177 4.11 -23.64 -6.24
N VAL A 178 3.00 -23.98 -5.58
CA VAL A 178 1.70 -23.41 -5.89
C VAL A 178 1.73 -21.93 -5.53
N MET A 179 1.53 -21.07 -6.52
CA MET A 179 1.56 -19.62 -6.34
C MET A 179 0.15 -19.08 -6.09
N ARG A 180 0.08 -17.97 -5.36
CA ARG A 180 -1.14 -17.19 -5.20
C ARG A 180 -0.87 -15.70 -5.34
N ARG A 181 -1.87 -14.97 -5.81
CA ARG A 181 -1.83 -13.51 -5.95
C ARG A 181 -2.81 -12.89 -4.97
N THR A 182 -2.34 -11.94 -4.17
CA THR A 182 -3.15 -11.25 -3.14
C THR A 182 -2.97 -9.75 -3.25
N ALA A 183 -3.95 -8.96 -2.78
CA ALA A 183 -3.82 -7.52 -2.63
C ALA A 183 -3.69 -7.15 -1.16
N THR A 184 -2.46 -6.96 -0.65
CA THR A 184 -2.26 -6.59 0.75
C THR A 184 -1.05 -5.67 0.90
N ALA A 185 -1.29 -4.42 1.30
CA ALA A 185 -0.23 -3.40 1.40
C ALA A 185 0.94 -3.82 2.29
N SER A 186 0.67 -4.45 3.45
CA SER A 186 1.72 -4.92 4.37
C SER A 186 2.56 -6.09 3.85
N LYS A 187 2.17 -6.71 2.73
CA LYS A 187 3.00 -7.68 2.02
C LYS A 187 3.83 -7.05 0.90
N LEU A 188 3.42 -5.88 0.40
CA LEU A 188 4.16 -5.13 -0.61
C LEU A 188 5.21 -4.24 0.05
N PHE A 189 4.85 -3.60 1.15
CA PHE A 189 5.72 -2.76 1.97
C PHE A 189 5.92 -3.39 3.34
N THR A 190 7.17 -3.71 3.66
CA THR A 190 7.55 -4.07 5.02
C THR A 190 7.49 -2.86 5.94
N LYS A 191 7.57 -3.09 7.27
CA LYS A 191 7.68 -1.99 8.23
C LYS A 191 8.93 -1.12 7.98
N ALA A 192 10.04 -1.74 7.56
CA ALA A 192 11.26 -1.01 7.23
C ALA A 192 11.07 -0.16 5.96
N ASP A 193 10.41 -0.71 4.95
CA ASP A 193 10.06 0.03 3.73
C ASP A 193 9.23 1.27 4.03
N MET A 194 8.17 1.13 4.84
CA MET A 194 7.32 2.26 5.21
C MET A 194 8.08 3.32 6.01
N ALA A 195 9.01 2.91 6.89
CA ALA A 195 9.84 3.84 7.64
C ALA A 195 10.85 4.59 6.75
N ALA A 196 11.32 3.96 5.67
CA ALA A 196 12.26 4.56 4.72
C ALA A 196 11.58 5.41 3.63
N LEU A 197 10.30 5.14 3.33
CA LEU A 197 9.58 5.77 2.22
C LEU A 197 9.61 7.30 2.28
N HIS A 198 9.37 7.87 3.46
CA HIS A 198 9.34 9.32 3.65
C HIS A 198 10.70 10.00 3.49
N PRO A 199 11.78 9.61 4.20
CA PRO A 199 13.09 10.24 4.00
C PRO A 199 13.64 10.02 2.59
N GLU A 200 13.32 8.90 1.94
CA GLU A 200 13.68 8.66 0.54
C GLU A 200 12.91 9.60 -0.41
N MET A 201 11.62 9.82 -0.16
CA MET A 201 10.82 10.76 -0.96
C MET A 201 11.30 12.19 -0.79
N GLU A 202 11.56 12.65 0.44
CA GLU A 202 12.10 13.99 0.70
C GLU A 202 13.40 14.20 -0.08
N LYS A 203 14.34 13.24 0.00
CA LYS A 203 15.61 13.28 -0.74
C LYS A 203 15.38 13.33 -2.26
N HIS A 204 14.46 12.51 -2.78
CA HIS A 204 14.11 12.49 -4.19
C HIS A 204 13.56 13.85 -4.64
N LEU A 205 12.61 14.41 -3.89
CA LEU A 205 11.98 15.69 -4.21
C LEU A 205 12.99 16.85 -4.16
N CYS A 206 13.86 16.89 -3.15
CA CYS A 206 14.93 17.89 -3.06
C CYS A 206 15.83 17.84 -4.30
N ALA A 207 16.26 16.64 -4.71
CA ALA A 207 17.09 16.46 -5.89
C ALA A 207 16.36 16.83 -7.19
N ALA A 208 15.10 16.42 -7.34
CA ALA A 208 14.30 16.68 -8.55
C ALA A 208 13.93 18.16 -8.71
N LEU A 209 13.73 18.87 -7.59
CA LEU A 209 13.28 20.27 -7.58
C LEU A 209 14.45 21.26 -7.40
N GLY A 210 15.67 20.76 -7.17
CA GLY A 210 16.86 21.61 -6.99
C GLY A 210 16.83 22.46 -5.71
N VAL A 211 16.19 21.96 -4.65
CA VAL A 211 16.06 22.66 -3.36
C VAL A 211 16.75 21.88 -2.25
N GLU A 212 17.19 22.57 -1.20
CA GLU A 212 17.82 21.94 -0.04
C GLU A 212 16.82 21.14 0.80
N ARG A 213 15.57 21.62 0.89
CA ARG A 213 14.50 21.01 1.66
C ARG A 213 13.14 21.32 1.05
N VAL A 214 12.27 20.32 0.99
CA VAL A 214 10.88 20.48 0.57
C VAL A 214 9.96 20.53 1.79
N GLY A 215 10.25 19.69 2.79
CA GLY A 215 9.55 19.69 4.08
C GLY A 215 8.28 18.85 4.10
N VAL A 216 8.23 17.75 3.35
CA VAL A 216 7.09 16.82 3.44
C VAL A 216 6.96 16.34 4.87
N LEU A 217 5.76 16.40 5.43
CA LEU A 217 5.47 15.87 6.77
C LEU A 217 4.84 14.49 6.66
N LEU A 218 5.18 13.59 7.58
CA LEU A 218 4.37 12.40 7.84
C LEU A 218 3.16 12.85 8.65
N ASP A 219 1.97 12.35 8.32
CA ASP A 219 0.87 12.49 9.25
C ASP A 219 1.17 11.54 10.42
N GLU A 220 1.30 12.10 11.60
CA GLU A 220 1.32 11.32 12.84
C GLU A 220 -0.12 10.90 13.10
N ASP A 221 -0.47 9.67 12.72
CA ASP A 221 -1.76 9.05 13.08
C ASP A 221 -2.00 9.05 14.59
#